data_AF-A0AAT9HG44-F1
#
_entry.id   AF-A0AAT9HG44-F1
#
_cell.length_a   1.000
_cell.length_b   1.000
_cell.length_c   1.000
_cell.angle_alpha   90.00
_cell.angle_beta   90.00
_cell.angle_gamma   90.00
#
_symmetry.space_group_name_H-M   'P 1'
#
loop_
_entity.id
_entity.type
_entity.pdbx_description
1 polymer ?
#
loop_
_entity_poly.entity_id
_entity_poly.type
_entity_poly.pdbx_seq_one_letter_code
_entity_poly.pdbx_strand_id
1 'polypeptide(L)' 'MQARRFDPDGTYVRRWVPELADVDGRKVHEPWRLPADRREALDYPEPVIDLADGLARFKHARGRD' A
#
# COMPACT_ATOMS: atom_id res chain seq x y z
N MET A 1 -0.21 10.06 -1.95
CA MET A 1 0.26 8.73 -2.39
C MET A 1 0.86 8.84 -3.78
N GLN A 2 2.15 8.53 -3.93
CA GLN A 2 2.86 8.57 -5.22
C GLN A 2 2.30 7.56 -6.21
N ALA A 3 1.90 6.36 -5.74
CA ALA A 3 1.38 5.29 -6.58
C ALA A 3 0.14 5.70 -7.39
N ARG A 4 -0.76 6.52 -6.82
CA ARG A 4 -1.95 7.05 -7.54
C ARG A 4 -1.59 7.95 -8.73
N ARG A 5 -0.38 8.53 -8.75
CA ARG A 5 0.08 9.40 -9.84
C ARG A 5 0.77 8.61 -10.95
N PHE A 6 1.51 7.56 -10.60
CA PHE A 6 2.35 6.81 -11.54
C PHE A 6 1.73 5.49 -12.03
N ASP A 7 0.82 4.91 -11.25
CA ASP A 7 0.08 3.69 -11.59
C ASP A 7 -1.39 3.85 -11.14
N PRO A 8 -2.17 4.76 -11.76
CA PRO A 8 -3.52 5.09 -11.30
C PRO A 8 -4.49 3.90 -11.32
N ASP A 9 -4.20 2.83 -12.07
CA ASP A 9 -5.05 1.66 -12.22
C ASP A 9 -4.46 0.39 -11.58
N GLY A 10 -3.30 0.50 -10.96
CA GLY A 10 -2.68 -0.63 -10.27
C GLY A 10 -2.14 -1.71 -11.20
N THR A 11 -1.98 -1.41 -12.50
CA THR A 11 -1.59 -2.39 -13.51
C THR A 11 -0.14 -2.80 -13.33
N TYR A 12 0.73 -1.86 -12.97
CA TYR A 12 2.13 -2.16 -12.71
C TYR A 12 2.27 -3.03 -11.47
N VAL A 13 1.59 -2.67 -10.37
CA VAL A 13 1.64 -3.47 -9.12
C VAL A 13 1.14 -4.88 -9.36
N ARG A 14 -0.04 -5.06 -9.98
CA ARG A 14 -0.60 -6.40 -10.27
C ARG A 14 0.26 -7.26 -11.18
N ARG A 15 1.04 -6.64 -12.08
CA ARG A 15 1.96 -7.36 -12.96
C ARG A 15 3.15 -7.95 -12.21
N TRP A 16 3.64 -7.25 -11.18
CA TRP A 16 4.89 -7.61 -10.49
C TRP A 16 4.67 -8.23 -9.12
N VAL A 17 3.49 -8.09 -8.54
CA VAL A 17 3.08 -8.62 -7.23
C VAL A 17 1.88 -9.54 -7.47
N PRO A 18 2.13 -10.81 -7.84
CA PRO A 18 1.06 -11.73 -8.25
C PRO A 18 0.07 -12.04 -7.12
N GLU A 19 0.50 -12.01 -5.85
CA GLU A 19 -0.38 -12.14 -4.69
C GLU A 19 -1.45 -11.03 -4.59
N LEU A 20 -1.30 -9.93 -5.35
CA LEU A 20 -2.28 -8.85 -5.44
C LEU A 20 -3.01 -8.78 -6.79
N ALA A 21 -2.81 -9.74 -7.70
CA ALA A 21 -3.33 -9.69 -9.07
C ALA A 21 -4.88 -9.55 -9.13
N ASP A 22 -5.58 -10.14 -8.17
CA ASP A 22 -7.05 -10.12 -8.07
C ASP A 22 -7.61 -8.89 -7.36
N VAL A 23 -6.75 -7.96 -6.92
CA VAL A 23 -7.18 -6.73 -6.25
C VAL A 23 -7.49 -5.65 -7.29
N ASP A 24 -8.76 -5.28 -7.38
CA ASP A 24 -9.23 -4.34 -8.41
C ASP A 24 -8.68 -2.91 -8.28
N GLY A 25 -8.13 -2.43 -9.39
CA GLY A 25 -7.84 -1.02 -9.65
C GLY A 25 -6.96 -0.38 -8.57
N ARG A 26 -7.39 0.79 -8.08
CA ARG A 26 -6.63 1.59 -7.09
C ARG A 26 -6.48 0.93 -5.73
N LYS A 27 -7.28 -0.08 -5.41
CA LYS A 27 -7.26 -0.75 -4.10
C LYS A 27 -5.97 -1.55 -3.91
N VAL A 28 -5.31 -1.94 -5.00
CA VAL A 28 -4.01 -2.63 -4.95
C VAL A 28 -2.91 -1.82 -4.26
N HIS A 29 -3.07 -0.48 -4.19
CA HIS A 29 -2.11 0.41 -3.53
C HIS A 29 -2.29 0.49 -2.01
N GLU A 30 -3.43 0.01 -1.50
CA GLU A 30 -3.78 0.04 -0.09
C GLU A 30 -4.53 -1.27 0.29
N PRO A 31 -3.95 -2.47 0.07
CA PRO A 31 -4.64 -3.75 0.28
C PRO A 31 -5.07 -3.96 1.74
N TRP A 32 -4.34 -3.40 2.71
CA TRP A 32 -4.71 -3.40 4.14
C TRP A 32 -6.00 -2.64 4.47
N ARG A 33 -6.55 -1.85 3.53
CA ARG A 33 -7.85 -1.19 3.68
C ARG A 33 -9.01 -1.99 3.09
N LEU A 34 -8.74 -3.15 2.51
CA LEU A 34 -9.79 -4.04 2.03
C LEU A 34 -10.62 -4.61 3.20
N PRO A 35 -11.86 -5.04 2.94
CA PRO A 35 -12.64 -5.83 3.89
C PRO A 35 -11.82 -7.02 4.44
N ALA A 36 -12.06 -7.40 5.70
CA ALA A 36 -11.25 -8.42 6.40
C ALA A 36 -11.25 -9.77 5.66
N ASP A 37 -12.41 -10.23 5.18
CA ASP A 37 -12.58 -11.43 4.36
C ASP A 37 -11.71 -11.41 3.10
N ARG A 38 -11.59 -10.24 2.46
CA ARG A 38 -10.75 -10.06 1.27
C ARG A 38 -9.28 -10.01 1.63
N ARG A 39 -8.89 -9.43 2.77
CA ARG A 39 -7.48 -9.37 3.22
C ARG A 39 -6.97 -10.72 3.64
N GLU A 40 -7.76 -11.47 4.40
CA GLU A 40 -7.42 -12.82 4.88
C GLU A 40 -7.23 -13.82 3.73
N ALA A 41 -7.85 -13.57 2.58
CA ALA A 41 -7.67 -14.35 1.37
C ALA A 41 -6.41 -14.01 0.57
N LEU A 42 -5.72 -12.91 0.88
CA LEU A 42 -4.49 -12.50 0.21
C LEU A 42 -3.28 -13.01 0.98
N ASP A 43 -2.33 -13.63 0.28
CA ASP A 43 -1.00 -13.93 0.82
C ASP A 43 -0.09 -12.69 0.78
N TYR A 44 -0.62 -11.57 1.28
CA TYR A 44 0.07 -10.27 1.29
C TYR A 44 0.10 -9.71 2.71
N PRO A 45 1.28 -9.31 3.23
CA PRO A 45 1.43 -8.94 4.63
C PRO A 45 0.78 -7.58 4.96
N GLU A 46 0.48 -7.40 6.25
CA GLU A 46 0.11 -6.09 6.79
C GLU A 46 1.28 -5.09 6.69
N PRO A 47 0.99 -3.77 6.63
CA PRO A 47 2.03 -2.74 6.58
C PRO A 47 2.95 -2.83 7.80
N VAL A 48 4.26 -2.78 7.56
CA VAL A 48 5.28 -2.82 8.63
C VAL A 48 5.20 -1.57 9.53
N ILE A 49 4.81 -0.43 8.97
CA ILE A 49 4.64 0.84 9.68
C ILE A 49 3.50 1.62 9.04
N ASP A 50 2.76 2.40 9.84
CA ASP A 50 1.84 3.38 9.31
C ASP A 50 2.58 4.52 8.59
N LEU A 51 2.01 4.99 7.48
CA LEU A 51 2.66 6.00 6.64
C LEU A 51 2.83 7.35 7.35
N ALA A 52 1.89 7.75 8.21
CA ALA A 52 1.98 9.00 8.95
C ALA A 52 3.04 8.91 10.07
N ASP A 53 3.10 7.78 10.78
CA ASP A 53 4.15 7.53 11.79
C ASP A 53 5.54 7.51 11.14
N GLY A 54 5.72 6.80 10.03
CA GLY A 54 6.99 6.79 9.29
C GLY A 54 7.43 8.19 8.84
N LEU A 55 6.49 9.02 8.37
CA LEU A 55 6.78 10.40 8.00
C LEU A 55 7.17 11.27 9.21
N ALA A 56 6.47 11.11 10.35
CA ALA A 56 6.78 11.85 11.57
C ALA A 56 8.19 11.51 12.07
N ARG A 57 8.52 10.21 12.17
CA ARG A 57 9.87 9.76 12.56
C ARG A 57 10.95 10.31 11.62
N PHE A 58 10.69 10.31 10.30
CA PHE A 58 11.61 10.86 9.31
C PHE A 58 11.84 12.37 9.50
N LYS A 59 10.79 13.16 9.73
CA LYS A 59 10.91 14.61 9.97
C LYS A 59 11.68 14.90 11.25
N HIS A 60 11.35 14.20 12.32
CA HIS A 60 11.98 14.35 13.62
C HIS A 60 13.48 14.07 13.56
N ALA A 61 13.88 12.94 12.97
CA ALA A 61 15.28 12.57 12.78
C ALA A 61 16.09 13.59 11.94
N ARG A 62 15.40 14.43 11.16
CA ARG A 62 15.99 15.47 10.30
C ARG A 62 15.91 16.87 10.90
N GLY A 63 15.34 17.03 12.11
CA GLY A 63 15.11 18.34 12.74
C GLY A 63 14.15 19.23 11.94
N ARG A 64 13.13 18.62 11.31
CA ARG A 64 12.16 19.29 10.42
C ARG A 64 10.73 19.21 10.97
N ASP A 65 10.61 19.22 12.29
CA ASP A 65 9.31 19.24 12.97
C ASP A 65 8.59 20.58 12.77
#